data_AF-A0A1G1F9S9-F1
#
_entry.id   AF-A0A1G1F9S9-F1
#
_cell.length_a   1.000
_cell.length_b   1.000
_cell.length_c   1.000
_cell.angle_alpha   90.00
_cell.angle_beta   90.00
_cell.angle_gamma   90.00
#
_symmetry.space_group_name_H-M   'P 1'
#
loop_
_entity.id
_entity.type
_entity.pdbx_description
1 polymer ?
#
loop_
_entity_poly.entity_id
_entity_poly.type
_entity_poly.pdbx_seq_one_letter_code
_entity_poly.pdbx_strand_id
1 'polypeptide(L)'
;MHSYCFFVKRAIWIALGVSALALAGCLYTPEVVKAFDRKYPAAESNKIITEYCQSCHNHRDFEPVAHMETAKATYKKKSFRNATECRTCHFVETQLMRNEIIRKTIRPRDVRD
;
A
#
# COMPACT_ATOMS: atom_id res chain seq x y z
N MET A 1 -36.31 -7.70 31.86
CA MET A 1 -34.82 -7.74 31.89
C MET A 1 -34.19 -8.63 30.80
N HIS A 2 -34.90 -9.60 30.20
CA HIS A 2 -34.35 -10.47 29.15
C HIS A 2 -34.15 -9.80 27.77
N SER A 3 -35.02 -8.85 27.38
CA SER A 3 -34.95 -8.22 26.04
C SER A 3 -33.82 -7.20 25.87
N TYR A 4 -33.42 -6.51 26.94
CA TYR A 4 -32.29 -5.56 26.93
C TYR A 4 -30.95 -6.27 26.66
N CYS A 5 -30.76 -7.46 27.25
CA CYS A 5 -29.55 -8.26 27.08
C CYS A 5 -29.39 -8.75 25.63
N PHE A 6 -30.50 -9.03 24.93
CA PHE A 6 -30.49 -9.46 23.53
C PHE A 6 -30.12 -8.31 22.57
N PHE A 7 -30.63 -7.11 22.83
CA PHE A 7 -30.36 -5.92 22.02
C PHE A 7 -28.90 -5.47 22.13
N VAL A 8 -28.35 -5.48 23.35
CA VAL A 8 -26.93 -5.15 23.61
C VAL A 8 -26.00 -6.16 22.95
N LYS A 9 -26.31 -7.47 23.00
CA LYS A 9 -25.53 -8.51 22.32
C LYS A 9 -25.51 -8.30 20.80
N ARG A 10 -26.66 -8.00 20.18
CA ARG A 10 -26.74 -7.70 18.74
C ARG A 10 -25.94 -6.46 18.35
N ALA A 11 -26.01 -5.38 19.14
CA ALA A 11 -25.24 -4.16 18.90
C ALA A 11 -23.73 -4.40 19.01
N ILE A 12 -23.28 -5.23 19.96
CA ILE A 12 -21.88 -5.65 20.09
C ILE A 12 -21.44 -6.45 18.87
N TRP A 13 -22.23 -7.42 18.39
CA TRP A 13 -21.89 -8.19 17.19
C TRP A 13 -21.82 -7.32 15.92
N ILE A 14 -22.71 -6.32 15.79
CA ILE A 14 -22.67 -5.35 14.69
C ILE A 14 -21.43 -4.48 14.78
N ALA A 15 -21.10 -3.95 15.96
CA ALA A 15 -19.91 -3.11 16.17
C ALA A 15 -18.59 -3.87 15.93
N LEU A 16 -18.53 -5.14 16.35
CA LEU A 16 -17.39 -6.02 16.10
C LEU A 16 -17.27 -6.37 14.61
N GLY A 17 -18.38 -6.62 13.91
CA GLY A 17 -18.40 -6.88 12.47
C GLY A 17 -17.93 -5.68 11.65
N VAL A 18 -18.36 -4.46 12.00
CA VAL A 18 -17.92 -3.21 11.34
C VAL A 18 -16.43 -2.94 11.57
N SER A 19 -15.91 -3.27 12.76
CA SER A 19 -14.49 -3.05 13.09
C SER A 19 -13.55 -4.00 12.33
N ALA A 20 -13.98 -5.24 12.04
CA ALA A 20 -13.16 -6.20 11.30
C ALA A 20 -12.94 -5.79 9.83
N LEU A 21 -13.91 -5.09 9.21
CA LEU A 21 -13.77 -4.56 7.84
C LEU A 21 -12.75 -3.41 7.73
N ALA A 22 -12.50 -2.68 8.81
CA ALA A 22 -11.54 -1.57 8.83
C ALA A 22 -10.06 -2.02 8.95
N LEU A 23 -9.81 -3.31 9.25
CA LEU A 23 -8.48 -3.86 9.48
C LEU A 23 -7.93 -4.70 8.31
N ALA A 24 -8.58 -4.68 7.14
CA ALA A 24 -8.07 -5.35 5.95
C ALA A 24 -6.79 -4.64 5.45
N GLY A 25 -5.64 -5.09 5.94
CA GLY A 25 -4.32 -4.73 5.43
C GLY A 25 -4.13 -5.20 3.99
N CYS A 26 -3.14 -4.62 3.31
CA CYS A 26 -2.77 -5.01 1.95
C CYS A 26 -2.32 -6.50 1.95
N LEU A 27 -2.73 -7.28 0.94
CA LEU A 27 -2.34 -8.68 0.87
C LEU A 27 -0.83 -8.79 0.64
N TYR A 28 -0.12 -9.39 1.60
CA TYR A 28 1.29 -9.74 1.47
C TYR A 28 1.45 -10.86 0.43
N THR A 29 2.34 -10.68 -0.56
CA THR A 29 2.80 -11.77 -1.41
C THR A 29 4.31 -11.67 -1.70
N PRO A 30 5.03 -12.80 -1.83
CA PRO A 30 6.45 -12.81 -2.21
C PRO A 30 6.73 -12.11 -3.55
N GLU A 31 5.77 -12.09 -4.46
CA GLU A 31 5.85 -11.45 -5.77
C GLU A 31 5.99 -9.93 -5.64
N VAL A 32 5.34 -9.32 -4.64
CA VAL A 32 5.46 -7.88 -4.38
C VAL A 32 6.89 -7.54 -3.99
N VAL A 33 7.50 -8.30 -3.07
CA VAL A 33 8.90 -8.09 -2.67
C VAL A 33 9.83 -8.21 -3.88
N LYS A 34 9.67 -9.26 -4.68
CA LYS A 34 10.45 -9.48 -5.91
C LYS A 34 10.29 -8.34 -6.92
N ALA A 35 9.10 -7.76 -7.06
CA ALA A 35 8.83 -6.62 -7.95
C ALA A 35 9.56 -5.34 -7.49
N PHE A 36 9.59 -5.08 -6.18
CA PHE A 36 10.39 -3.99 -5.63
C PHE A 36 11.90 -4.25 -5.76
N ASP A 37 12.36 -5.50 -5.62
CA ASP A 37 13.76 -5.93 -5.69
C ASP A 37 14.34 -6.11 -7.11
N ARG A 38 13.67 -5.57 -8.13
CA ARG A 38 14.15 -5.65 -9.53
C ARG A 38 14.30 -7.06 -10.08
N LYS A 39 13.52 -8.02 -9.56
CA LYS A 39 13.52 -9.41 -10.06
C LYS A 39 12.62 -9.61 -11.29
N TYR A 40 11.78 -8.62 -11.61
CA TYR A 40 10.97 -8.58 -12.83
C TYR A 40 11.34 -7.37 -13.71
N PRO A 41 11.05 -7.43 -15.02
CA PRO A 41 11.08 -6.27 -15.91
C PRO A 41 10.24 -5.11 -15.36
N ALA A 42 10.55 -3.88 -15.79
CA ALA A 42 9.90 -2.67 -15.27
C ALA A 42 8.38 -2.66 -15.42
N ALA A 43 7.87 -3.04 -16.59
CA ALA A 43 6.43 -3.07 -16.85
C ALA A 43 5.68 -4.05 -15.95
N GLU A 44 6.22 -5.26 -15.79
CA GLU A 44 5.67 -6.30 -14.92
C GLU A 44 5.75 -5.89 -13.45
N SER A 45 6.88 -5.31 -13.04
CA SER A 45 7.05 -4.79 -11.68
C SER A 45 6.01 -3.74 -11.34
N ASN A 46 5.78 -2.76 -12.23
CA ASN A 46 4.77 -1.72 -12.04
C ASN A 46 3.37 -2.30 -11.96
N LYS A 47 3.05 -3.31 -12.77
CA LYS A 47 1.75 -3.99 -12.72
C LYS A 47 1.53 -4.63 -11.34
N ILE A 48 2.46 -5.49 -10.89
CA ILE A 48 2.38 -6.17 -9.59
C ILE A 48 2.27 -5.15 -8.45
N ILE A 49 3.09 -4.09 -8.48
CA ILE A 49 3.08 -3.06 -7.43
C ILE A 49 1.77 -2.26 -7.44
N THR A 50 1.20 -1.98 -8.62
CA THR A 50 -0.08 -1.26 -8.74
C THR A 50 -1.23 -2.10 -8.19
N GLU A 51 -1.29 -3.38 -8.57
CA GLU A 51 -2.28 -4.33 -8.05
C GLU A 51 -2.18 -4.46 -6.53
N TYR A 52 -0.95 -4.54 -5.99
CA TYR A 52 -0.71 -4.52 -4.55
C TYR A 52 -1.23 -3.22 -3.90
N CYS A 53 -0.93 -2.05 -4.47
CA CYS A 53 -1.43 -0.78 -3.95
C CYS A 53 -2.96 -0.77 -3.95
N GLN A 54 -3.60 -1.16 -5.05
CA GLN A 54 -5.06 -1.19 -5.19
C GLN A 54 -5.76 -2.23 -4.30
N SER A 55 -5.03 -3.29 -3.89
CA SER A 55 -5.55 -4.26 -2.92
C SER A 55 -5.79 -3.66 -1.53
N CYS A 56 -5.09 -2.57 -1.19
CA CYS A 56 -5.28 -1.88 0.09
C CYS A 56 -6.58 -1.07 0.06
N HIS A 57 -7.40 -1.16 1.11
CA HIS A 57 -8.67 -0.42 1.16
C HIS A 57 -8.51 1.10 0.97
N ASN A 58 -7.40 1.67 1.44
CA ASN A 58 -7.09 3.10 1.35
C ASN A 58 -6.67 3.57 -0.05
N HIS A 59 -6.43 2.63 -0.97
CA HIS A 59 -5.87 2.90 -2.28
C HIS A 59 -6.65 2.19 -3.39
N ARG A 60 -7.90 1.77 -3.13
CA ARG A 60 -8.73 1.07 -4.12
C ARG A 60 -8.90 1.86 -5.43
N ASP A 61 -9.04 3.18 -5.31
CA ASP A 61 -9.17 4.11 -6.43
C ASP A 61 -7.82 4.72 -6.86
N PHE A 62 -6.71 4.08 -6.48
CA PHE A 62 -5.38 4.53 -6.85
C PHE A 62 -5.18 4.44 -8.37
N GLU A 63 -4.87 5.58 -8.97
CA GLU A 63 -4.51 5.70 -10.39
C GLU A 63 -2.99 5.98 -10.49
N PRO A 64 -2.19 5.00 -10.95
CA PRO A 64 -0.73 5.11 -10.92
C PRO A 64 -0.19 6.23 -11.81
N VAL A 65 -0.82 6.53 -12.95
CA VAL A 65 -0.32 7.54 -13.89
C VAL A 65 -0.48 8.94 -13.29
N ALA A 66 -1.67 9.29 -12.83
CA ALA A 66 -1.99 10.55 -12.18
C ALA A 66 -1.15 10.75 -10.90
N HIS A 67 -0.97 9.69 -10.11
CA HIS A 67 -0.10 9.73 -8.95
C HIS A 67 1.34 10.10 -9.34
N MET A 68 1.88 9.43 -10.35
CA MET A 68 3.24 9.65 -10.81
C MET A 68 3.42 11.07 -11.39
N GLU A 69 2.50 11.55 -12.22
CA GLU A 69 2.59 12.91 -12.78
C GLU A 69 2.53 13.99 -11.69
N THR A 70 1.64 13.81 -10.70
CA THR A 70 1.57 14.70 -9.54
C THR A 70 2.87 14.67 -8.74
N ALA A 71 3.40 13.47 -8.44
CA ALA A 71 4.64 13.32 -7.68
C ALA A 71 5.83 13.97 -8.41
N LYS A 72 6.00 13.71 -9.71
CA LYS A 72 7.05 14.29 -10.55
C LYS A 72 7.01 15.81 -10.54
N ALA A 73 5.83 16.42 -10.61
CA ALA A 73 5.68 17.88 -10.59
C ALA A 73 6.18 18.50 -9.27
N THR A 74 6.07 17.78 -8.15
CA THR A 74 6.50 18.28 -6.83
C THR A 74 7.98 18.05 -6.51
N TYR A 75 8.64 17.14 -7.21
CA TYR A 75 10.02 16.74 -6.89
C TYR A 75 11.04 17.57 -7.66
N LYS A 76 12.07 18.07 -6.94
CA LYS A 76 13.13 18.88 -7.56
C LYS A 76 14.19 18.04 -8.28
N LYS A 77 14.52 16.85 -7.74
CA LYS A 77 15.59 15.99 -8.25
C LYS A 77 15.21 15.28 -9.56
N LYS A 78 16.13 15.27 -10.53
CA LYS A 78 15.88 14.75 -11.89
C LYS A 78 15.52 13.25 -11.91
N SER A 79 16.19 12.43 -11.10
CA SER A 79 15.90 10.99 -10.98
C SER A 79 14.46 10.70 -10.58
N PHE A 80 13.88 11.54 -9.72
CA PHE A 80 12.51 11.44 -9.28
C PHE A 80 11.51 12.06 -10.28
N ARG A 81 11.87 13.17 -10.93
CA ARG A 81 11.05 13.78 -12.01
C ARG A 81 10.89 12.90 -13.23
N ASN A 82 11.88 12.06 -13.50
CA ASN A 82 11.88 11.16 -14.65
C ASN A 82 11.51 9.73 -14.26
N ALA A 83 11.01 9.50 -13.04
CA ALA A 83 10.64 8.17 -12.59
C ALA A 83 9.58 7.57 -13.53
N THR A 84 9.79 6.32 -13.95
CA THR A 84 8.80 5.52 -14.69
C THR A 84 8.37 4.30 -13.89
N GLU A 85 8.97 4.07 -12.73
CA GLU A 85 8.72 2.91 -11.88
C GLU A 85 8.37 3.33 -10.46
N CYS A 86 7.36 2.69 -9.85
CA CYS A 86 6.96 2.94 -8.46
C CYS A 86 8.14 2.78 -7.49
N ARG A 87 9.01 1.79 -7.76
CA ARG A 87 10.21 1.47 -6.96
C ARG A 87 11.33 2.52 -7.02
N THR A 88 11.18 3.55 -7.84
CA THR A 88 12.12 4.69 -7.86
C THR A 88 11.99 5.51 -6.57
N CYS A 89 10.75 5.65 -6.09
CA CYS A 89 10.42 6.42 -4.91
C CYS A 89 10.06 5.52 -3.72
N HIS A 90 9.60 4.29 -3.99
CA HIS A 90 9.07 3.40 -2.96
C HIS A 90 9.92 2.14 -2.80
N PHE A 91 9.97 1.62 -1.59
CA PHE A 91 10.55 0.32 -1.28
C PHE A 91 9.70 -0.38 -0.24
N VAL A 92 9.92 -1.67 -0.06
CA VAL A 92 9.19 -2.48 0.91
C VAL A 92 10.16 -3.08 1.93
N GLU A 93 9.69 -3.17 3.16
CA GLU A 93 10.35 -3.92 4.22
C GLU A 93 9.42 -5.00 4.73
N THR A 94 9.94 -6.21 4.90
CA THR A 94 9.17 -7.33 5.47
C THR A 94 9.28 -7.30 6.99
N GLN A 95 8.16 -7.16 7.67
CA GLN A 95 8.09 -7.42 9.11
C GLN A 95 7.91 -8.92 9.35
N LEU A 96 9.02 -9.62 9.60
CA LEU A 96 9.05 -11.06 9.80
C LEU A 96 8.09 -11.54 10.91
N MET A 97 7.93 -10.77 11.99
CA MET A 97 7.06 -11.14 13.12
C MET A 97 5.57 -11.05 12.82
N ARG A 98 5.16 -10.23 11.84
CA ARG A 98 3.75 -10.01 11.48
C ARG A 98 3.38 -10.53 10.10
N ASN A 99 4.37 -11.03 9.36
CA ASN A 99 4.23 -11.43 7.97
C ASN A 99 3.58 -10.33 7.10
N GLU A 100 3.95 -9.07 7.40
CA GLU A 100 3.44 -7.87 6.76
C GLU A 100 4.52 -7.23 5.89
N ILE A 101 4.13 -6.69 4.73
CA ILE A 101 4.97 -5.77 3.96
C ILE A 101 4.63 -4.34 4.36
N ILE A 102 5.65 -3.56 4.71
CA ILE A 102 5.52 -2.13 4.89
C ILE A 102 6.13 -1.42 3.69
N ARG A 103 5.28 -0.68 2.97
CA ARG A 103 5.73 0.24 1.92
C ARG A 103 6.29 1.51 2.55
N LYS A 104 7.55 1.80 2.27
CA LYS A 104 8.22 3.06 2.61
C LYS A 104 8.43 3.92 1.36
N THR A 105 8.76 5.19 1.59
CA THR A 105 8.98 6.18 0.53
C THR A 105 10.30 6.90 0.79
N ILE A 106 11.18 6.89 -0.20
CA ILE A 106 12.38 7.73 -0.24
C ILE A 106 11.96 9.08 -0.83
N ARG A 107 12.13 10.16 -0.06
CA ARG A 107 11.86 11.50 -0.59
C ARG A 107 13.15 12.05 -1.21
N PRO A 108 13.08 12.97 -2.17
CA PRO A 108 14.27 13.56 -2.80
C PRO A 108 15.27 14.18 -1.82
N ARG A 109 14.80 14.72 -0.68
CA ARG A 109 15.64 15.27 0.38
C ARG A 109 16.45 14.22 1.17
N ASP A 110 16.02 12.96 1.11
CA ASP A 110 16.58 11.86 1.91
C ASP A 110 17.74 11.14 1.17
N VAL A 111 17.94 11.44 -0.11
CA VAL A 111 19.05 10.91 -0.93
C VAL A 111 20.12 11.99 -1.04
N ARG A 112 21.39 11.69 -0.74
CA ARG A 112 22.53 12.56 -1.07
C ARG A 112 22.88 12.33 -2.55
N ASP A 113 23.12 13.41 -3.29
CA ASP A 113 23.46 13.35 -4.72
C ASP A 113 24.82 12.70 -4.97
#